data_AF-A0A947MME8-F1
#
_entry.id   AF-A0A947MME8-F1
#
_cell.length_a   1.000
_cell.length_b   1.000
_cell.length_c   1.000
_cell.angle_alpha   90.00
_cell.angle_beta   90.00
_cell.angle_gamma   90.00
#
_symmetry.space_group_name_H-M   'P 1'
#
loop_
_entity.id
_entity.type
_entity.pdbx_description
1 polymer ?
#
loop_
_entity_poly.entity_id
_entity_poly.type
_entity_poly.pdbx_seq_one_letter_code
_entity_poly.pdbx_strand_id
1 'polypeptide(L)'
;MSVPFAKPLTLTRFAAGEYQAGTWLPGADSEVTVRACVQPLGTREADQKLMNRLGVESLDGLVRVHSESILQATDKSSGLVGDQFTWQGQLYEIAEQQYWPPPREHWKGIGRIVDSNTDYAVPEPEPAP
;
A
#
# COMPACT_ATOMS: atom_id res chain seq x y z
N MET A 1 -14.70 1.87 -16.67
CA MET A 1 -15.11 3.23 -16.21
C MET A 1 -13.88 3.96 -15.72
N SER A 2 -13.76 5.26 -15.93
CA SER A 2 -12.57 6.01 -15.50
C SER A 2 -12.70 6.52 -14.08
N VAL A 3 -11.59 6.48 -13.34
CA VAL A 3 -11.52 7.16 -12.04
C VAL A 3 -11.44 8.67 -12.29
N PRO A 4 -12.35 9.48 -11.74
CA PRO A 4 -12.31 10.93 -11.93
C PRO A 4 -10.97 11.51 -11.47
N PHE A 5 -10.41 12.44 -12.25
CA PHE A 5 -9.13 13.11 -11.95
C PHE A 5 -7.91 12.17 -11.85
N ALA A 6 -8.02 10.93 -12.35
CA ALA A 6 -6.90 10.01 -12.38
C ALA A 6 -5.79 10.51 -13.31
N LYS A 7 -4.58 10.57 -12.76
CA LYS A 7 -3.35 10.91 -13.46
C LYS A 7 -2.42 9.69 -13.49
N PRO A 8 -1.46 9.63 -14.41
CA PRO A 8 -0.39 8.65 -14.33
C PRO A 8 0.33 8.74 -12.98
N LEU A 9 0.41 7.62 -12.28
CA LEU A 9 1.13 7.45 -11.02
C LEU A 9 2.09 6.28 -11.20
N THR A 10 3.39 6.54 -11.03
CA THR A 10 4.41 5.50 -11.04
C THR A 10 4.46 4.84 -9.66
N LEU A 11 4.30 3.53 -9.65
CA LEU A 11 4.42 2.67 -8.48
C LEU A 11 5.71 1.87 -8.60
N THR A 12 6.38 1.64 -7.48
CA THR A 12 7.39 0.59 -7.33
C THR A 12 6.68 -0.63 -6.73
N ARG A 13 6.68 -1.74 -7.47
CA ARG A 13 6.06 -2.99 -7.07
C ARG A 13 7.13 -4.03 -6.77
N PHE A 14 7.05 -4.61 -5.60
CA PHE A 14 7.95 -5.66 -5.13
C PHE A 14 7.30 -7.03 -5.35
N ALA A 15 8.04 -7.99 -5.87
CA ALA A 15 7.67 -9.39 -5.79
C ALA A 15 7.75 -9.86 -4.33
N ALA A 16 7.00 -10.90 -3.98
CA ALA A 16 7.18 -11.57 -2.70
C ALA A 16 8.63 -12.10 -2.61
N GLY A 17 9.26 -11.91 -1.45
CA GLY A 17 10.53 -12.57 -1.15
C GLY A 17 10.33 -14.06 -0.89
N GLU A 18 11.44 -14.78 -0.78
CA GLU A 18 11.45 -16.20 -0.48
C GLU A 18 12.51 -16.56 0.55
N TYR A 19 12.26 -17.58 1.37
CA TYR A 19 13.30 -18.17 2.19
C TYR A 19 14.09 -19.19 1.37
N GLN A 20 15.37 -18.92 1.16
CA GLN A 20 16.29 -19.86 0.53
C GLN A 20 17.37 -20.27 1.54
N ALA A 21 17.45 -21.57 1.82
CA ALA A 21 18.41 -22.14 2.77
C ALA A 21 18.42 -21.42 4.15
N GLY A 22 17.25 -21.06 4.67
CA GLY A 22 17.11 -20.38 5.96
C GLY A 22 17.42 -18.88 5.95
N THR A 23 17.72 -18.29 4.78
CA THR A 23 17.93 -16.85 4.62
C THR A 23 16.78 -16.24 3.82
N TRP A 24 16.23 -15.11 4.29
CA TRP A 24 15.24 -14.35 3.53
C TRP A 24 15.91 -13.63 2.35
N LEU A 25 15.45 -13.93 1.13
CA LEU A 25 15.82 -13.22 -0.08
C LEU A 25 14.69 -12.25 -0.46
N PRO A 26 14.96 -10.93 -0.57
CA PRO A 26 13.95 -9.99 -1.02
C PRO A 26 13.58 -10.28 -2.48
N GLY A 27 12.29 -10.13 -2.81
CA GLY A 27 11.82 -10.23 -4.19
C GLY A 27 12.32 -9.06 -5.03
N ALA A 28 12.36 -9.26 -6.35
CA ALA A 28 12.72 -8.20 -7.30
C ALA A 28 11.69 -7.06 -7.27
N ASP A 29 12.13 -5.83 -7.51
CA ASP A 29 11.26 -4.68 -7.73
C ASP A 29 11.08 -4.38 -9.22
N SER A 30 9.99 -3.69 -9.54
CA SER A 30 9.67 -3.22 -10.89
C SER A 30 8.83 -1.94 -10.84
N GLU A 31 8.98 -1.09 -11.84
CA GLU A 31 8.14 0.09 -11.98
C GLU A 31 6.87 -0.22 -12.76
N VAL A 32 5.72 0.17 -12.22
CA VAL A 32 4.40 0.03 -12.84
C VAL A 32 3.71 1.39 -12.88
N THR A 33 3.32 1.86 -14.06
CA THR A 33 2.51 3.08 -14.17
C THR A 33 1.03 2.74 -14.19
N VAL A 34 0.27 3.27 -13.25
CA VAL A 34 -1.20 3.13 -13.19
C VAL A 34 -1.89 4.49 -13.35
N ARG A 35 -3.17 4.49 -13.72
CA ARG A 35 -4.02 5.69 -13.64
C ARG A 35 -4.69 5.73 -12.28
N ALA A 36 -4.29 6.68 -11.45
CA ALA A 36 -4.80 6.81 -10.09
C ALA A 36 -5.07 8.26 -9.65
N CYS A 37 -5.96 8.43 -8.68
CA CYS A 37 -6.23 9.67 -7.98
C CYS A 37 -5.85 9.50 -6.51
N VAL A 38 -4.88 10.28 -6.05
CA VAL A 38 -4.43 10.29 -4.65
C VAL A 38 -5.09 11.48 -3.93
N GLN A 39 -5.66 11.22 -2.76
CA GLN A 39 -6.34 12.21 -1.93
C GLN A 39 -5.86 12.07 -0.49
N PRO A 40 -5.62 13.20 0.23
CA PRO A 40 -5.38 13.12 1.66
C PRO A 40 -6.63 12.58 2.37
N LEU A 41 -6.45 11.80 3.43
CA LEU A 41 -7.53 11.48 4.36
C LEU A 41 -7.77 12.69 5.27
N GLY A 42 -9.03 13.04 5.52
CA GLY A 42 -9.39 14.20 6.33
C GLY A 42 -10.19 13.81 7.56
N THR A 43 -10.83 14.78 8.21
CA THR A 43 -11.65 14.56 9.43
C THR A 43 -13.09 14.15 9.12
N ARG A 44 -13.38 13.65 7.91
CA ARG A 44 -14.75 13.21 7.59
C ARG A 44 -15.10 11.99 8.43
N GLU A 45 -16.37 11.85 8.80
CA GLU A 45 -16.84 10.73 9.63
C GLU A 45 -16.47 9.34 9.05
N ALA A 46 -16.42 9.23 7.73
CA ALA A 46 -15.96 8.02 7.03
C ALA A 46 -14.46 7.71 7.26
N ASP A 47 -13.64 8.74 7.43
CA ASP A 47 -12.20 8.64 7.70
C ASP A 47 -11.97 8.33 9.20
N GLN A 48 -12.82 8.84 10.10
CA GLN A 48 -12.81 8.47 11.52
C GLN A 48 -13.10 6.98 11.73
N LYS A 49 -14.05 6.39 10.97
CA LYS A 49 -14.31 4.95 11.01
C LYS A 49 -13.12 4.14 10.50
N LEU A 50 -12.36 4.68 9.55
CA LEU A 50 -11.13 4.07 9.06
C LEU A 50 -10.05 4.06 10.14
N MET A 51 -9.88 5.15 10.90
CA MET A 51 -8.97 5.20 12.06
C MET A 51 -9.26 4.08 13.06
N ASN A 52 -10.52 3.96 13.45
CA ASN A 52 -10.95 2.94 14.43
C ASN A 52 -10.69 1.52 13.92
N ARG A 53 -10.84 1.29 12.61
CA ARG A 53 -10.57 -0.03 12.01
C ARG A 53 -9.08 -0.33 11.92
N LEU A 54 -8.27 0.67 11.58
CA LEU A 54 -6.82 0.56 11.47
C LEU A 54 -6.11 0.57 12.83
N GLY A 55 -6.81 0.95 13.90
CA GLY A 55 -6.23 1.09 15.23
C GLY A 55 -5.24 2.26 15.35
N VAL A 56 -5.37 3.28 14.50
CA VAL A 56 -4.46 4.43 14.47
C VAL A 56 -5.07 5.65 15.16
N GLU A 57 -4.24 6.39 15.89
CA GLU A 57 -4.65 7.58 16.65
C GLU A 57 -4.68 8.86 15.81
N SER A 58 -4.03 8.87 14.64
CA SER A 58 -4.07 9.97 13.67
C SER A 58 -4.21 9.47 12.23
N LEU A 59 -4.82 10.30 11.38
CA LEU A 59 -4.85 10.13 9.92
C LEU A 59 -3.67 10.84 9.24
N ASP A 60 -2.88 11.59 10.01
CA ASP A 60 -1.67 12.21 9.51
C ASP A 60 -0.76 11.12 8.96
N GLY A 61 -0.38 11.28 7.69
CA GLY A 61 0.43 10.31 6.99
C GLY A 61 -0.31 9.17 6.31
N LEU A 62 -1.64 9.25 6.22
CA LEU A 62 -2.43 8.34 5.41
C LEU A 62 -3.05 9.06 4.22
N VAL A 63 -3.00 8.39 3.07
CA VAL A 63 -3.63 8.85 1.82
C VAL A 63 -4.58 7.80 1.28
N ARG A 64 -5.59 8.24 0.57
CA ARG A 64 -6.48 7.38 -0.21
C ARG A 64 -6.05 7.39 -1.65
N VAL A 65 -5.97 6.21 -2.25
CA VAL A 65 -5.65 6.03 -3.67
C VAL A 65 -6.84 5.38 -4.35
N HIS A 66 -7.38 6.00 -5.38
CA HIS A 66 -8.35 5.37 -6.28
C HIS A 66 -7.65 5.04 -7.59
N SER A 67 -7.62 3.77 -8.00
CA SER A 67 -6.90 3.30 -9.17
C SER A 67 -7.82 2.52 -10.12
N GLU A 68 -7.59 2.67 -11.41
CA GLU A 68 -8.25 1.84 -12.45
C GLU A 68 -7.64 0.43 -12.51
N SER A 69 -6.44 0.25 -11.97
CA SER A 69 -5.69 -1.01 -11.94
C SER A 69 -5.51 -1.51 -10.52
N ILE A 70 -5.25 -2.82 -10.36
CA ILE A 70 -5.01 -3.44 -9.06
C ILE A 70 -3.81 -2.79 -8.36
N LEU A 71 -3.99 -2.49 -7.07
CA LEU A 71 -2.95 -2.01 -6.17
C LEU A 71 -2.52 -3.17 -5.29
N GLN A 72 -1.21 -3.40 -5.18
CA GLN A 72 -0.67 -4.40 -4.27
C GLN A 72 -0.64 -3.84 -2.86
N ALA A 73 -1.32 -4.48 -1.92
CA ALA A 73 -1.26 -4.12 -0.52
C ALA A 73 -0.23 -4.97 0.22
N THR A 74 0.34 -4.40 1.29
CA THR A 74 1.25 -5.10 2.18
C THR A 74 0.55 -6.30 2.83
N ASP A 75 1.20 -7.46 2.78
CA ASP A 75 0.78 -8.67 3.47
C ASP A 75 1.96 -9.25 4.25
N LYS A 76 1.93 -9.07 5.57
CA LYS A 76 2.97 -9.55 6.48
C LYS A 76 3.03 -11.08 6.55
N SER A 77 1.92 -11.77 6.30
CA SER A 77 1.88 -13.24 6.38
C SER A 77 2.62 -13.90 5.22
N SER A 78 2.66 -13.24 4.06
CA SER A 78 3.38 -13.69 2.87
C SER A 78 4.69 -12.94 2.63
N GLY A 79 5.06 -11.99 3.50
CA GLY A 79 6.22 -11.10 3.29
C GLY A 79 6.08 -10.19 2.06
N LEU A 80 4.85 -9.92 1.62
CA LEU A 80 4.58 -9.06 0.47
C LEU A 80 4.66 -7.60 0.89
N VAL A 81 5.53 -6.84 0.24
CA VAL A 81 5.60 -5.38 0.38
C VAL A 81 4.54 -4.76 -0.52
N GLY A 82 3.81 -3.77 -0.01
CA GLY A 82 2.81 -3.05 -0.78
C GLY A 82 3.43 -2.21 -1.91
N ASP A 83 2.61 -1.80 -2.87
CA ASP A 83 3.05 -0.85 -3.89
C ASP A 83 3.50 0.46 -3.23
N GLN A 84 4.68 0.93 -3.62
CA GLN A 84 5.23 2.19 -3.14
C GLN A 84 5.11 3.29 -4.19
N PHE A 85 4.84 4.52 -3.76
CA PHE A 85 4.74 5.67 -4.66
C PHE A 85 5.06 6.97 -3.96
N THR A 86 5.56 7.94 -4.72
CA THR A 86 5.87 9.28 -4.20
C THR A 86 4.73 10.24 -4.52
N TRP A 87 4.21 10.92 -3.50
CA TRP A 87 3.20 11.95 -3.64
C TRP A 87 3.51 13.13 -2.72
N GLN A 88 3.44 14.35 -3.25
CA GLN A 88 3.80 15.58 -2.52
C GLN A 88 5.19 15.54 -1.85
N GLY A 89 6.16 14.88 -2.48
CA GLY A 89 7.53 14.77 -1.96
C GLY A 89 7.72 13.72 -0.87
N GLN A 90 6.69 12.92 -0.58
CA GLN A 90 6.74 11.89 0.44
C GLN A 90 6.47 10.50 -0.14
N LEU A 91 7.17 9.50 0.38
CA LEU A 91 7.02 8.10 -0.03
C LEU A 91 5.88 7.45 0.76
N TYR A 92 4.98 6.81 0.04
CA TYR A 92 3.84 6.08 0.59
C TYR A 92 3.90 4.61 0.16
N GLU A 93 3.38 3.72 0.99
CA GLU A 93 3.15 2.31 0.71
C GLU A 93 1.66 1.99 0.84
N ILE A 94 1.10 1.21 -0.08
CA ILE A 94 -0.28 0.71 0.03
C ILE A 94 -0.36 -0.35 1.14
N ALA A 95 -1.04 -0.01 2.24
CA ALA A 95 -1.25 -0.88 3.39
C ALA A 95 -2.54 -1.71 3.29
N GLU A 96 -3.58 -1.17 2.65
CA GLU A 96 -4.84 -1.89 2.42
C GLU A 96 -5.34 -1.65 1.00
N GLN A 97 -6.05 -2.64 0.46
CA GLN A 97 -6.80 -2.49 -0.78
C GLN A 97 -8.24 -3.02 -0.66
N GLN A 98 -9.11 -2.48 -1.50
CA GLN A 98 -10.49 -2.90 -1.66
C GLN A 98 -10.94 -2.71 -3.11
N TYR A 99 -11.46 -3.77 -3.73
CA TYR A 99 -12.11 -3.67 -5.02
C TYR A 99 -13.54 -3.16 -4.87
N TRP A 100 -13.92 -2.20 -5.71
CA TRP A 100 -15.27 -1.66 -5.79
C TRP A 100 -15.92 -2.16 -7.09
N PRO A 101 -17.00 -2.97 -7.02
CA PRO A 101 -17.64 -3.54 -8.20
C PRO A 101 -18.50 -2.49 -8.96
N PRO A 102 -19.08 -2.86 -10.12
CA PRO A 102 -19.99 -2.00 -10.88
C PRO A 102 -21.14 -1.41 -10.02
N PRO A 103 -21.64 -0.19 -10.34
CA PRO A 103 -21.39 0.59 -11.55
C PRO A 103 -20.30 1.65 -11.38
N ARG A 104 -19.34 1.50 -10.46
CA ARG A 104 -18.14 2.35 -10.41
C ARG A 104 -16.94 1.47 -10.13
N GLU A 105 -16.56 0.71 -11.15
CA GLU A 105 -15.45 -0.23 -11.06
C GLU A 105 -14.13 0.50 -10.85
N HIS A 106 -13.49 0.28 -9.71
CA HIS A 106 -12.15 0.76 -9.40
C HIS A 106 -11.56 0.05 -8.17
N TRP A 107 -10.27 0.23 -7.95
CA TRP A 107 -9.58 -0.17 -6.74
C TRP A 107 -9.44 1.02 -5.81
N LYS A 108 -9.69 0.80 -4.52
CA LYS A 108 -9.42 1.76 -3.45
C LYS A 108 -8.28 1.22 -2.60
N GLY A 109 -7.19 1.97 -2.50
CA GLY A 109 -6.07 1.69 -1.61
C GLY A 109 -5.97 2.72 -0.48
N ILE A 110 -5.41 2.30 0.65
CA ILE A 110 -4.94 3.19 1.71
C ILE A 110 -3.42 3.17 1.69
N GLY A 111 -2.81 4.31 1.36
CA GLY A 111 -1.38 4.51 1.43
C GLY A 111 -0.98 5.03 2.81
N ARG A 112 0.13 4.55 3.36
CA ARG A 112 0.76 5.06 4.59
C ARG A 112 2.14 5.59 4.27
N ILE A 113 2.57 6.65 4.97
CA ILE A 113 3.95 7.14 4.86
C ILE A 113 4.91 5.98 5.19
N VAL A 114 5.94 5.84 4.37
CA VAL A 114 7.11 5.04 4.69
C VAL A 114 8.12 5.96 5.36
N ASP A 115 8.16 5.96 6.68
CA ASP A 115 9.24 6.61 7.42
C ASP A 115 10.48 5.73 7.38
N SER A 116 11.67 6.33 7.46
CA SER A 116 12.96 5.62 7.55
C SER A 116 13.08 4.67 8.75
N ASN A 117 12.10 4.71 9.66
CA ASN A 117 11.97 3.85 10.84
C ASN A 117 10.87 2.78 10.68
N THR A 118 10.31 2.62 9.47
CA THR A 118 9.34 1.57 9.16
C THR A 118 10.12 0.26 9.04
N ASP A 119 10.26 -0.42 10.18
CA ASP A 119 10.74 -1.78 10.27
C ASP A 119 9.85 -2.67 9.40
N TYR A 120 10.31 -2.97 8.19
CA TYR A 120 9.96 -4.23 7.55
C TYR A 120 10.65 -5.30 8.39
N ALA A 121 10.02 -5.67 9.51
CA ALA A 121 10.48 -6.78 10.32
C ALA A 121 10.54 -8.00 9.41
N VAL A 122 11.75 -8.31 8.94
CA VAL A 122 12.08 -9.63 8.42
C VAL A 122 11.71 -10.56 9.56
N PRO A 123 10.81 -11.53 9.38
CA PRO A 123 10.51 -12.47 10.44
C PRO A 123 11.83 -13.10 10.88
N GLU A 124 12.15 -12.93 12.16
CA GLU A 124 13.35 -13.49 12.76
C GLU A 124 13.34 -14.99 12.46
N PRO A 125 14.39 -15.56 11.85
CA PRO A 125 14.38 -16.97 11.50
C PRO A 125 14.15 -17.78 12.79
N GLU A 126 13.10 -18.60 12.81
CA GLU A 126 12.88 -19.52 13.93
C GLU A 126 14.15 -20.35 14.13
N PRO A 127 14.66 -20.49 15.36
CA PRO A 127 15.82 -21.32 15.61
C PRO A 127 15.48 -22.76 15.22
N ALA A 128 16.28 -23.33 14.31
CA ALA A 128 16.14 -24.71 13.88
C ALA A 128 16.23 -25.68 15.10
N PRO A 129 15.43 -26.77 15.12
CA PRO A 129 15.43 -27.75 16.21
C PRO A 129 16.73 -28.56 16.31
#